data_AF-A0A9E1MFS4-F1
#
_entry.id   AF-A0A9E1MFS4-F1
#
_cell.length_a   1.000
_cell.length_b   1.000
_cell.length_c   1.000
_cell.angle_alpha   90.00
_cell.angle_beta   90.00
_cell.angle_gamma   90.00
#
_symmetry.space_group_name_H-M   'P 1'
#
loop_
_entity.id
_entity.type
_entity.pdbx_description
1 polymer ?
#
loop_
_entity_poly.entity_id
_entity_poly.type
_entity_poly.pdbx_seq_one_letter_code
_entity_poly.pdbx_strand_id
1 'polypeptide(L)'
;DILNQITSDVVPFQLNKKKSMGDHLEGTIQTKNDSYFVTSIPYDEGFTIKVDGKEIKYEKVNRAFIGFQLEKGKHQITFDYESPMKRAGIVTSVSGFILFLIILVVDGRRKKNG
;
A
#
# COMPACT_ATOMS: atom_id res chain seq x y z
N ASP A 1 -6.88 -6.96 -37.57
CA ASP A 1 -7.55 -5.95 -36.73
C ASP A 1 -6.56 -5.49 -35.68
N ILE A 2 -6.04 -4.26 -35.79
CA ILE A 2 -4.89 -3.76 -35.01
C ILE A 2 -5.21 -3.78 -33.50
N LEU A 3 -6.48 -3.60 -33.14
CA LEU A 3 -6.95 -3.59 -31.74
C LEU A 3 -6.78 -4.94 -31.05
N ASN A 4 -6.98 -6.05 -31.77
CA ASN A 4 -6.80 -7.40 -31.23
C ASN A 4 -5.31 -7.73 -31.00
N GLN A 5 -4.42 -7.12 -31.76
CA GLN A 5 -2.97 -7.31 -31.60
C GLN A 5 -2.46 -6.55 -30.37
N ILE A 6 -2.91 -5.29 -30.19
CA ILE A 6 -2.59 -4.46 -29.01
C ILE A 6 -3.13 -5.10 -27.72
N THR A 7 -4.36 -5.61 -27.73
CA THR A 7 -4.95 -6.28 -26.55
C THR A 7 -4.29 -7.62 -26.23
N SER A 8 -3.61 -8.28 -27.18
CA SER A 8 -2.88 -9.52 -26.92
C SER A 8 -1.54 -9.32 -26.20
N ASP A 9 -0.95 -8.12 -26.31
CA ASP A 9 0.33 -7.78 -25.67
C ASP A 9 0.13 -7.28 -24.23
N VAL A 10 -1.07 -6.76 -23.90
CA VAL A 10 -1.39 -6.33 -22.53
C VAL A 10 -1.77 -7.54 -21.69
N VAL A 11 -0.84 -8.00 -20.86
CA VAL A 11 -1.09 -9.10 -19.94
C VAL A 11 -1.97 -8.63 -18.79
N PRO A 12 -3.17 -9.22 -18.59
CA PRO A 12 -4.05 -8.81 -17.51
C PRO A 12 -3.47 -9.22 -16.16
N PHE A 13 -3.45 -8.29 -15.22
CA PHE A 13 -3.16 -8.57 -13.82
C PHE A 13 -4.32 -9.34 -13.18
N GLN A 14 -4.07 -10.56 -12.74
CA GLN A 14 -5.06 -11.40 -12.10
C GLN A 14 -5.05 -11.16 -10.59
N LEU A 15 -5.96 -10.30 -10.13
CA LEU A 15 -6.13 -9.98 -8.72
C LEU A 15 -6.65 -11.19 -7.93
N ASN A 16 -5.96 -11.54 -6.85
CA ASN A 16 -6.41 -12.54 -5.89
C ASN A 16 -7.32 -11.90 -4.85
N LYS A 17 -8.63 -11.87 -5.13
CA LYS A 17 -9.66 -11.28 -4.25
C LYS A 17 -9.73 -11.90 -2.84
N LYS A 18 -9.27 -13.14 -2.65
CA LYS A 18 -9.29 -13.79 -1.32
C LYS A 18 -8.16 -13.30 -0.42
N LYS A 19 -7.06 -12.85 -1.02
CA LYS A 19 -5.88 -12.38 -0.29
C LYS A 19 -5.77 -10.86 -0.26
N SER A 20 -6.38 -10.19 -1.23
CA SER A 20 -6.45 -8.73 -1.27
C SER A 20 -7.48 -8.23 -0.25
N MET A 21 -7.04 -7.60 0.83
CA MET A 21 -7.90 -7.05 1.89
C MET A 21 -7.40 -5.68 2.32
N GLY A 22 -8.29 -4.68 2.28
CA GLY A 22 -8.00 -3.31 2.74
C GLY A 22 -6.80 -2.71 2.02
N ASP A 23 -5.71 -2.54 2.77
CA ASP A 23 -4.47 -1.89 2.35
C ASP A 23 -3.51 -2.86 1.63
N HIS A 24 -3.89 -4.14 1.47
CA HIS A 24 -3.11 -5.17 0.81
C HIS A 24 -3.76 -5.63 -0.49
N LEU A 25 -3.03 -5.60 -1.60
CA LEU A 25 -3.43 -6.14 -2.88
C LEU A 25 -2.41 -7.19 -3.33
N GLU A 26 -2.89 -8.39 -3.66
CA GLU A 26 -2.04 -9.46 -4.22
C GLU A 26 -2.63 -9.90 -5.56
N GLY A 27 -1.78 -10.07 -6.56
CA GLY A 27 -2.17 -10.70 -7.80
C GLY A 27 -0.99 -11.29 -8.56
N THR A 28 -1.31 -11.90 -9.69
CA THR A 28 -0.30 -12.56 -10.53
C THR A 28 -0.37 -12.04 -11.95
N ILE A 29 0.79 -11.98 -12.59
CA ILE A 29 0.92 -11.61 -13.98
C ILE A 29 1.88 -12.58 -14.67
N GLN A 30 1.63 -12.88 -15.95
CA GLN A 30 2.47 -13.76 -16.74
C GLN A 30 2.95 -13.06 -18.00
N THR A 31 4.19 -12.60 -17.99
CA THR A 31 4.83 -11.88 -19.08
C THR A 31 5.60 -12.86 -19.97
N LYS A 32 5.48 -12.70 -21.29
CA LYS A 32 6.25 -13.52 -22.26
C LYS A 32 7.65 -12.99 -22.51
N ASN A 33 7.83 -11.67 -22.35
CA ASN A 33 9.07 -10.92 -22.55
C ASN A 33 9.24 -9.94 -21.40
N ASP A 34 10.45 -9.40 -21.26
CA ASP A 34 10.72 -8.29 -20.35
C ASP A 34 9.81 -7.12 -20.73
N SER A 35 9.10 -6.60 -19.74
CA SER A 35 7.99 -5.68 -19.95
C SER A 35 7.94 -4.65 -18.84
N TYR A 36 7.08 -3.66 -19.02
CA TYR A 36 6.90 -2.59 -18.06
C TYR A 36 5.50 -2.67 -17.48
N PHE A 37 5.40 -2.85 -16.17
CA PHE A 37 4.13 -2.89 -15.45
C PHE A 37 3.65 -1.46 -15.20
N VAL A 38 2.39 -1.19 -15.55
CA VAL A 38 1.71 0.08 -15.28
C VAL A 38 0.37 -0.23 -14.65
N THR A 39 0.03 0.48 -13.57
CA THR A 39 -1.27 0.36 -12.90
C THR A 39 -2.04 1.67 -12.96
N SER A 40 -3.36 1.60 -12.74
CA SER A 40 -4.21 2.79 -12.54
C SER A 40 -4.18 3.30 -11.10
N ILE A 41 -3.38 2.70 -10.21
CA ILE A 41 -3.17 3.18 -8.84
C ILE A 41 -2.24 4.41 -8.88
N PRO A 42 -2.63 5.53 -8.27
CA PRO A 42 -1.79 6.72 -8.21
C PRO A 42 -0.54 6.47 -7.36
N TYR A 43 0.57 7.12 -7.72
CA TYR A 43 1.81 7.09 -6.96
C TYR A 43 1.63 7.75 -5.59
N ASP A 44 2.00 7.04 -4.53
CA ASP A 44 2.06 7.48 -3.14
C ASP A 44 3.30 6.84 -2.50
N GLU A 45 3.99 7.58 -1.62
CA GLU A 45 5.16 7.10 -0.87
C GLU A 45 4.78 6.05 0.19
N GLY A 46 3.50 5.97 0.56
CA GLY A 46 2.99 4.96 1.48
C GLY A 46 2.95 3.54 0.90
N PHE A 47 3.18 3.35 -0.42
CA PHE A 47 3.17 2.02 -1.02
C PHE A 47 4.51 1.30 -0.87
N THR A 48 4.43 0.04 -0.46
CA THR A 48 5.50 -0.95 -0.55
C THR A 48 5.10 -1.98 -1.59
N ILE A 49 5.91 -2.14 -2.64
CA ILE A 49 5.62 -3.06 -3.75
C ILE A 49 6.63 -4.20 -3.72
N LYS A 50 6.13 -5.43 -3.79
CA LYS A 50 6.94 -6.64 -3.83
C LYS A 50 6.65 -7.45 -5.08
N VAL A 51 7.71 -7.94 -5.72
CA VAL A 51 7.65 -8.91 -6.82
C VAL A 51 8.29 -10.20 -6.33
N ASP A 52 7.52 -11.29 -6.31
CA ASP A 52 7.93 -12.60 -5.79
C ASP A 52 8.49 -12.52 -4.36
N GLY A 53 7.89 -11.65 -3.54
CA GLY A 53 8.28 -11.43 -2.14
C GLY A 53 9.47 -10.49 -1.94
N LYS A 54 10.12 -10.00 -2.99
CA LYS A 54 11.22 -9.02 -2.91
C LYS A 54 10.72 -7.60 -3.14
N GLU A 55 11.08 -6.68 -2.26
CA GLU A 55 10.78 -5.26 -2.43
C GLU A 55 11.50 -4.70 -3.63
N ILE A 56 10.76 -3.97 -4.46
CA ILE A 56 11.27 -3.33 -5.67
C ILE A 56 11.08 -1.82 -5.60
N LYS A 57 11.89 -1.11 -6.37
CA LYS A 57 11.67 0.31 -6.63
C LYS A 57 10.59 0.46 -7.69
N TYR A 58 9.69 1.41 -7.47
CA TYR A 58 8.67 1.81 -8.42
C TYR A 58 8.76 3.31 -8.68
N GLU A 59 8.26 3.74 -9.83
CA GLU A 59 8.34 5.12 -10.26
C GLU A 59 6.98 5.66 -10.69
N LYS A 60 6.92 6.99 -10.77
CA LYS A 60 5.74 7.72 -11.22
C LYS A 60 5.73 7.75 -12.74
N VAL A 61 4.83 6.99 -13.35
CA VAL A 61 4.58 6.97 -14.79
C VAL A 61 3.32 7.74 -15.13
N ASN A 62 3.20 8.21 -16.38
CA ASN A 62 2.04 8.95 -16.87
C ASN A 62 1.62 10.12 -15.93
N ARG A 63 2.62 10.77 -15.32
CA ARG A 63 2.51 11.89 -14.35
C ARG A 63 1.86 11.57 -13.00
N ALA A 64 1.13 10.47 -12.86
CA ALA A 64 0.34 10.21 -11.66
C ALA A 64 0.34 8.76 -11.18
N PHE A 65 0.71 7.79 -12.00
CA PHE A 65 0.49 6.37 -11.73
C PHE A 65 1.77 5.64 -11.34
N ILE A 66 1.62 4.48 -10.72
CA ILE A 66 2.74 3.60 -10.38
C ILE A 66 3.15 2.77 -11.60
N GLY A 67 4.46 2.66 -11.82
CA GLY A 67 5.03 1.75 -12.79
C GLY A 67 6.40 1.20 -12.37
N PHE A 68 6.77 0.05 -12.91
CA PHE A 68 8.07 -0.59 -12.69
C PHE A 68 8.39 -1.62 -13.77
N GLN A 69 9.68 -1.94 -13.94
CA GLN A 69 10.12 -2.99 -14.85
C GLN A 69 9.82 -4.38 -14.29
N LEU A 70 9.40 -5.28 -15.18
CA LEU A 70 9.08 -6.66 -14.84
C LEU A 70 9.78 -7.60 -15.84
N GLU A 71 10.53 -8.55 -15.30
CA GLU A 71 11.20 -9.56 -16.12
C GLU A 71 10.19 -10.50 -16.80
N LYS A 72 10.66 -11.26 -17.79
CA LYS A 72 9.86 -12.33 -18.40
C LYS A 72 9.57 -13.42 -17.36
N GLY A 73 8.31 -13.85 -17.30
CA GLY A 73 7.91 -14.99 -16.49
C GLY A 73 6.59 -14.79 -15.76
N LYS A 74 6.34 -15.70 -14.82
CA LYS A 74 5.20 -15.61 -13.92
C LYS A 74 5.67 -14.96 -12.63
N HIS A 75 5.05 -13.84 -12.30
CA HIS A 75 5.39 -13.07 -11.11
C HIS A 75 4.14 -12.89 -10.23
N GLN A 76 4.35 -12.96 -8.92
CA GLN A 76 3.38 -12.54 -7.92
C GLN A 76 3.73 -11.12 -7.47
N ILE A 77 2.77 -10.20 -7.63
CA ILE A 77 2.94 -8.81 -7.26
C ILE A 77 2.05 -8.52 -6.05
N THR A 78 2.65 -7.91 -5.04
CA THR A 78 1.97 -7.46 -3.82
C THR A 78 2.14 -5.95 -3.66
N PHE A 79 1.04 -5.27 -3.35
CA PHE A 79 1.01 -3.88 -2.93
C PHE A 79 0.56 -3.83 -1.49
N ASP A 80 1.39 -3.27 -0.62
CA ASP A 80 1.06 -2.98 0.77
C ASP A 80 1.04 -1.46 0.95
N TYR A 81 -0.05 -0.90 1.49
CA TYR A 81 -0.15 0.53 1.79
C TYR A 81 -0.02 0.80 3.29
N GLU A 82 0.89 1.70 3.66
CA GLU A 82 0.97 2.26 5.00
C GLU A 82 0.87 3.78 4.96
N SER A 83 -0.23 4.33 5.48
CA SER A 83 -0.40 5.79 5.54
C SER A 83 0.61 6.42 6.51
N PRO A 84 1.46 7.36 6.06
CA PRO A 84 2.52 7.94 6.89
C PRO A 84 1.99 8.69 8.12
N MET A 85 0.78 9.26 8.03
CA MET A 85 0.17 10.04 9.13
C MET A 85 -0.49 9.15 10.20
N LYS A 86 -0.74 7.87 9.92
CA LYS A 86 -1.33 6.93 10.87
C LYS A 86 -0.52 6.85 12.16
N ARG A 87 0.81 6.83 12.04
CA ARG A 87 1.73 6.80 13.19
C ARG A 87 1.63 8.08 14.04
N ALA A 88 1.59 9.25 13.39
CA ALA A 88 1.46 10.53 14.08
C ALA A 88 0.12 10.68 14.83
N GLY A 89 -0.97 10.20 14.21
CA GLY A 89 -2.30 10.18 14.83
C GLY A 89 -2.37 9.29 16.08
N ILE A 90 -1.74 8.11 16.05
CA ILE A 90 -1.65 7.22 17.21
C ILE A 90 -0.89 7.89 18.36
N VAL A 91 0.28 8.48 18.09
CA VAL A 91 1.09 9.15 19.12
C VAL A 91 0.31 10.30 19.77
N THR A 92 -0.36 11.11 18.97
CA THR A 92 -1.17 12.23 19.48
C THR A 92 -2.32 11.73 20.35
N SER A 93 -3.02 10.68 19.92
CA SER A 93 -4.14 10.10 20.68
C SER A 93 -3.68 9.52 22.02
N VAL A 94 -2.56 8.79 22.03
CA VAL A 94 -1.97 8.24 23.27
C VAL A 94 -1.54 9.36 24.21
N SER A 95 -0.91 10.42 23.70
CA SER A 95 -0.48 11.55 24.53
C SER A 95 -1.66 12.25 25.21
N GLY A 96 -2.76 12.49 24.49
CA GLY A 96 -3.97 13.09 25.04
C GLY A 96 -4.64 12.18 26.08
N PHE A 97 -4.67 10.87 25.84
CA PHE A 97 -5.21 9.91 26.80
C PHE A 97 -4.42 9.86 28.11
N ILE A 98 -3.08 9.89 28.04
CA ILE A 98 -2.22 9.95 29.24
C ILE A 98 -2.48 11.23 30.04
N LEU A 99 -2.57 12.38 29.37
CA LEU A 99 -2.89 13.66 30.03
C LEU A 99 -4.25 13.61 30.73
N PHE A 100 -5.26 13.04 30.06
CA PHE A 100 -6.58 12.86 30.64
C PHE A 100 -6.56 12.00 31.91
N LEU A 101 -5.83 10.87 31.90
CA LEU A 101 -5.66 10.03 33.09
C LEU A 101 -4.97 10.75 34.24
N ILE A 102 -3.95 11.57 33.97
CA ILE A 102 -3.25 12.36 34.98
C ILE A 102 -4.23 13.33 35.66
N ILE A 103 -5.04 14.04 34.89
CA ILE A 103 -6.04 14.98 35.41
C ILE A 103 -7.04 14.26 36.32
N LEU A 104 -7.57 13.11 35.88
CA LEU A 104 -8.52 12.33 36.69
C LEU A 104 -7.92 11.87 38.02
N VAL A 105 -6.66 11.43 38.03
CA VAL A 105 -5.97 11.01 39.25
C VAL A 105 -5.76 12.20 40.20
N VAL A 106 -5.37 13.36 39.68
CA VAL A 106 -5.19 14.58 40.48
C VAL A 106 -6.51 15.05 41.09
N ASP A 107 -7.58 15.11 40.31
CA ASP A 107 -8.90 15.52 40.80
C ASP A 107 -9.47 14.52 41.83
N GLY A 108 -9.29 13.22 41.59
CA GLY A 108 -9.66 12.18 42.56
C GLY A 108 -8.91 12.30 43.88
N ARG A 109 -7.61 12.65 43.85
CA ARG A 109 -6.81 12.91 45.07
C ARG A 109 -7.25 14.19 45.78
N ARG A 110 -7.58 15.25 45.05
CA ARG A 110 -8.09 16.51 45.63
C ARG A 110 -9.41 16.31 46.37
N LYS A 111 -10.35 15.56 45.80
CA LYS A 111 -11.63 15.23 46.44
C LYS A 111 -11.53 14.36 47.68
N LYS A 112 -10.44 13.62 47.85
CA LYS A 112 -10.23 12.72 49.00
C LYS A 112 -9.48 13.40 50.16
N ASN A 113 -8.81 14.52 49.89
CA ASN A 113 -7.97 15.25 50.85
C ASN A 113 -8.60 16.58 51.33
N GLY A 114 -9.82 16.91 50.90
CA GLY A 114 -10.62 18.04 51.39
C GLY A 114 -11.96 17.55 51.89
#